data_AF-A0A1L8MDW4-F1
#
_entry.id   AF-A0A1L8MDW4-F1
#
_cell.length_a   1.000
_cell.length_b   1.000
_cell.length_c   1.000
_cell.angle_alpha   90.00
_cell.angle_beta   90.00
_cell.angle_gamma   90.00
#
_symmetry.space_group_name_H-M   'P 1'
#
loop_
_entity.id
_entity.type
_entity.pdbx_description
1 polymer ?
#
loop_
_entity_poly.entity_id
_entity_poly.type
_entity_poly.pdbx_seq_one_letter_code
_entity_poly.pdbx_strand_id
1 'polypeptide(L)' 'MNYETMFEHLVRDNPEIKKILLKLYLEPERATKWLLVPKAQLNGVAPAELLELEPNRVLDLLNQIQRGDFS' A
#
# COMPACT_ATOMS: atom_id res chain seq x y z
N MET A 1 -8.64 -6.09 16.30
CA MET A 1 -7.57 -6.27 15.29
C MET A 1 -6.56 -5.17 15.49
N ASN A 2 -5.27 -5.51 15.68
CA ASN A 2 -4.22 -4.51 15.79
C ASN A 2 -3.71 -4.16 14.38
N TYR A 3 -4.16 -3.03 13.84
CA TYR A 3 -3.83 -2.61 12.47
C TYR A 3 -2.35 -2.26 12.29
N GLU A 4 -1.65 -1.91 13.37
CA GLU A 4 -0.23 -1.60 13.35
C GLU A 4 0.60 -2.88 13.14
N THR A 5 0.30 -3.94 13.90
CA THR A 5 0.94 -5.25 13.72
C THR A 5 0.65 -5.80 12.32
N MET A 6 -0.59 -5.68 11.84
CA MET A 6 -0.96 -6.14 10.51
C MET A 6 -0.24 -5.35 9.40
N PHE A 7 -0.10 -4.03 9.57
CA PHE A 7 0.68 -3.20 8.66
C PHE A 7 2.11 -3.71 8.54
N GLU A 8 2.79 -3.85 9.68
CA GLU A 8 4.17 -4.31 9.79
C GLU A 8 4.39 -5.66 9.09
N HIS A 9 3.42 -6.58 9.21
CA HIS A 9 3.47 -7.87 8.54
C HIS A 9 3.32 -7.76 7.01
N LEU A 10 2.35 -6.97 6.52
CA LEU A 10 2.08 -6.84 5.09
C LEU A 10 3.24 -6.20 4.32
N VAL A 11 3.88 -5.20 4.91
CA VAL A 11 4.97 -4.44 4.25
C VAL A 11 6.36 -4.90 4.69
N ARG A 12 6.46 -6.01 5.43
CA ARG A 12 7.73 -6.52 5.99
C ARG A 12 8.80 -6.70 4.92
N ASP A 13 8.43 -7.34 3.82
CA ASP A 13 9.31 -7.66 2.71
C ASP A 13 9.49 -6.48 1.74
N ASN A 14 8.71 -5.39 1.93
CA ASN A 14 8.68 -4.22 1.06
C ASN A 14 8.90 -2.91 1.85
N PRO A 15 10.12 -2.66 2.36
CA PRO A 15 10.42 -1.51 3.21
C PRO A 15 10.25 -0.16 2.49
N GLU A 16 10.36 -0.10 1.17
CA GLU A 16 10.10 1.12 0.40
C GLU A 16 8.62 1.48 0.40
N ILE A 17 7.75 0.49 0.17
CA ILE A 17 6.29 0.66 0.22
C ILE A 17 5.86 1.10 1.62
N LYS A 18 6.44 0.50 2.68
CA LYS A 18 6.22 0.93 4.07
C LYS A 18 6.47 2.43 4.24
N LYS A 19 7.64 2.91 3.80
CA LYS A 19 8.03 4.32 3.93
C LYS A 19 7.07 5.24 3.19
N ILE A 20 6.68 4.89 1.97
CA ILE A 20 5.77 5.71 1.16
C ILE A 20 4.37 5.75 1.78
N LEU A 21 3.84 4.61 2.22
CA LEU A 21 2.53 4.53 2.86
C LEU A 21 2.47 5.34 4.16
N LEU A 22 3.48 5.23 5.03
CA LEU A 22 3.54 6.04 6.24
C LEU A 22 3.69 7.54 5.94
N LYS A 23 4.41 7.90 4.87
CA LYS A 23 4.52 9.29 4.43
C LYS A 23 3.20 9.85 3.88
N LEU A 24 2.42 9.04 3.15
CA LEU A 24 1.16 9.45 2.54
C LEU A 24 0.01 9.49 3.54
N TYR A 25 -0.09 8.48 4.40
CA TYR A 25 -1.26 8.27 5.26
C TYR A 25 -1.05 8.68 6.72
N LEU A 26 0.20 8.93 7.13
CA LEU A 26 0.65 9.34 8.47
C LEU A 26 0.36 8.35 9.61
N GLU A 27 -0.69 7.55 9.48
CA GLU A 27 -1.14 6.58 10.47
C GLU A 27 -1.10 5.15 9.87
N PRO A 28 -0.53 4.16 10.58
CA PRO A 28 -0.50 2.76 10.15
C PRO A 28 -1.91 2.21 9.87
N GLU A 29 -2.91 2.61 10.66
CA GLU A 29 -4.28 2.17 10.45
C GLU A 29 -4.83 2.57 9.07
N ARG A 30 -4.60 3.83 8.67
CA ARG A 30 -5.04 4.33 7.36
C ARG A 30 -4.30 3.66 6.22
N ALA A 31 -2.99 3.44 6.40
CA ALA A 31 -2.18 2.70 5.44
C ALA A 31 -2.68 1.25 5.28
N THR A 32 -2.97 0.56 6.37
CA THR A 32 -3.54 -0.80 6.34
C THR A 32 -4.90 -0.83 5.67
N LYS A 33 -5.81 0.10 6.01
CA LYS A 33 -7.10 0.22 5.33
C LYS A 33 -6.91 0.44 3.82
N TRP A 34 -5.94 1.27 3.42
CA TRP A 34 -5.64 1.47 2.01
C TRP A 34 -5.16 0.19 1.33
N LEU A 35 -4.29 -0.58 1.97
CA LEU A 35 -3.77 -1.87 1.48
C LEU A 35 -4.85 -2.94 1.35
N LEU A 36 -5.85 -2.93 2.23
CA LEU A 36 -6.93 -3.92 2.24
C LEU A 36 -8.05 -3.59 1.26
N VAL A 37 -8.17 -2.34 0.83
CA VAL A 37 -9.22 -1.91 -0.09
C VAL A 37 -8.78 -2.18 -1.54
N PRO A 38 -9.58 -2.91 -2.34
CA PRO A 38 -9.38 -3.06 -3.77
C PRO A 38 -9.18 -1.74 -4.52
N LYS A 39 -8.25 -1.70 -5.47
CA LYS A 39 -7.98 -0.50 -6.29
C LYS A 39 -8.29 -0.76 -7.75
N ALA A 40 -9.02 0.16 -8.38
CA ALA A 40 -9.34 0.06 -9.80
C ALA A 40 -8.07 0.05 -10.66
N GLN A 41 -7.04 0.81 -10.26
CA GLN A 41 -5.71 0.85 -10.88
C GLN A 41 -4.98 -0.50 -10.80
N LEU A 42 -5.39 -1.35 -9.86
CA LEU A 42 -4.86 -2.71 -9.68
C LEU A 42 -5.88 -3.76 -10.14
N ASN A 43 -6.72 -3.43 -11.14
CA ASN A 43 -7.75 -4.31 -11.69
C ASN A 43 -8.76 -4.81 -10.64
N GLY A 44 -9.02 -4.03 -9.59
CA GLY A 44 -9.92 -4.43 -8.50
C GLY A 44 -9.30 -5.41 -7.50
N VAL A 45 -7.97 -5.54 -7.48
CA VAL A 45 -7.24 -6.33 -6.48
C VAL A 45 -6.81 -5.43 -5.33
N ALA A 46 -6.78 -5.97 -4.11
CA ALA A 46 -6.26 -5.28 -2.95
C ALA A 46 -4.73 -5.18 -3.03
N PRO A 47 -4.12 -4.01 -2.77
CA PRO A 47 -2.68 -3.87 -2.75
C PRO A 47 -1.99 -4.90 -1.84
N ALA A 48 -2.61 -5.26 -0.71
CA ALA A 48 -2.11 -6.29 0.21
C ALA A 48 -1.83 -7.63 -0.46
N GLU A 49 -2.72 -8.10 -1.36
CA GLU A 49 -2.53 -9.37 -2.09
C GLU A 49 -1.44 -9.25 -3.16
N LEU A 50 -1.27 -8.05 -3.73
CA LEU A 50 -0.23 -7.79 -4.70
C LEU A 50 1.15 -7.57 -4.08
N LEU A 51 1.25 -7.30 -2.77
CA LEU A 51 2.55 -7.21 -2.10
C LEU A 51 3.32 -8.53 -2.14
N GLU A 52 2.61 -9.66 -2.16
CA GLU A 52 3.20 -11.01 -2.25
C GLU A 52 3.49 -11.42 -3.70
N LEU A 53 2.65 -11.01 -4.65
CA LEU A 53 2.72 -11.44 -6.05
C LEU A 53 3.49 -10.46 -6.96
N GLU A 54 3.16 -9.17 -6.89
CA GLU A 54 3.67 -8.11 -7.77
C GLU A 54 3.86 -6.78 -7.01
N PRO A 55 4.76 -6.70 -6.01
CA PRO A 55 4.93 -5.51 -5.18
C PRO A 55 5.32 -4.27 -5.98
N ASN A 56 6.00 -4.45 -7.12
CA ASN A 56 6.35 -3.36 -8.04
C ASN A 56 5.11 -2.59 -8.54
N ARG A 57 3.98 -3.25 -8.75
CA ARG A 57 2.73 -2.57 -9.19
C ARG A 57 2.15 -1.69 -8.10
N VAL A 58 2.23 -2.15 -6.84
CA VAL A 58 1.82 -1.35 -5.68
C VAL A 58 2.75 -0.15 -5.50
N LEU A 59 4.05 -0.35 -5.66
CA LEU A 59 5.05 0.71 -5.61
C LEU A 59 4.83 1.77 -6.71
N ASP A 60 4.57 1.34 -7.94
CA ASP A 60 4.30 2.25 -9.06
C ASP A 60 3.07 3.12 -8.80
N LEU A 61 1.97 2.50 -8.33
CA LEU A 61 0.76 3.21 -7.93
C LEU A 61 1.03 4.22 -6.80
N LEU A 62 1.81 3.83 -5.80
CA LEU A 62 2.18 4.72 -4.70
C LEU A 62 3.03 5.90 -5.17
N ASN A 63 3.93 5.68 -6.13
CA ASN A 63 4.72 6.73 -6.77
C ASN A 63 3.84 7.68 -7.60
N GLN A 64 2.82 7.17 -8.30
CA GLN A 64 1.84 8.00 -9.01
C GLN A 64 1.06 8.89 -8.04
N ILE A 65 0.57 8.32 -6.93
CA ILE A 65 -0.12 9.06 -5.87
C ILE A 65 0.79 10.15 -5.29
N GLN A 66 2.08 9.84 -5.05
CA GLN A 66 3.05 10.84 -4.57
C GLN A 66 3.29 12.00 -5.55
N ARG A 67 3.22 11.72 -6.86
CA ARG A 67 3.40 12.73 -7.91
C ARG A 67 2.13 13.56 -8.15
N GLY A 68 1.00 13.17 -7.56
CA GLY A 68 -0.30 13.80 -7.81
C GLY A 68 -0.86 13.46 -9.19
N ASP A 69 -0.40 12.37 -9.80
CA ASP A 69 -0.87 11.90 -11.10
C ASP A 69 -2.12 11.05 -10.87
N PHE A 70 -3.28 11.71 -10.88
CA PHE A 70 -4.61 11.11 -10.79
C PHE A 70 -5.24 11.06 -12.19
N SER A 71 -4.58 10.37 -13.12
CA SER A 71 -5.19 10.08 -14.44
C SER A 71 -6.38 9.13 -14.32
#